data_AF-A0A085MFK1-F1
#
_entry.id   AF-A0A085MFK1-F1
#
_cell.length_a   1.000
_cell.length_b   1.000
_cell.length_c   1.000
_cell.angle_alpha   90.00
_cell.angle_beta   90.00
_cell.angle_gamma   90.00
#
_symmetry.space_group_name_H-M   'P 1'
#
loop_
_entity.id
_entity.type
_entity.pdbx_description
1 polymer ?
#
loop_
_entity_poly.entity_id
_entity_poly.type
_entity_poly.pdbx_seq_one_letter_code
_entity_poly.pdbx_strand_id
1 'polypeptide(L)' 'MKLLISAIAFFVALTSAEQQCGPDEEFQRCGSACPLTCEDVKNPNRNKVCTRQCVPGCVCKEGYALNAAKVCVPKSSC' A
#
# COMPACT_ATOMS: atom_id res chain seq x y z
N MET A 1 -39.13 -5.36 15.24
CA MET A 1 -37.76 -5.92 15.42
C MET A 1 -37.23 -6.64 14.17
N LYS A 2 -38.03 -7.40 13.41
CA LYS A 2 -37.59 -8.00 12.12
C LYS A 2 -37.21 -6.97 11.02
N LEU A 3 -37.83 -5.79 11.03
CA LEU A 3 -37.59 -4.72 10.04
C LEU A 3 -36.25 -3.99 10.22
N LEU A 4 -35.70 -3.95 11.44
CA LEU A 4 -34.42 -3.29 11.73
C LEU A 4 -33.23 -4.16 11.30
N ILE A 5 -33.38 -5.49 11.40
CA ILE A 5 -32.36 -6.46 10.99
C ILE A 5 -32.12 -6.39 9.47
N SER A 6 -33.18 -6.18 8.69
CA SER A 6 -33.10 -6.05 7.23
C SER A 6 -32.43 -4.76 6.77
N ALA A 7 -32.57 -3.66 7.52
CA ALA A 7 -31.92 -2.39 7.19
C ALA A 7 -30.41 -2.44 7.47
N ILE A 8 -30.00 -3.12 8.55
CA ILE A 8 -28.59 -3.34 8.89
C ILE A 8 -27.92 -4.23 7.83
N ALA A 9 -28.60 -5.28 7.36
CA ALA A 9 -28.08 -6.15 6.31
C ALA A 9 -27.89 -5.42 4.96
N PHE A 10 -28.72 -4.41 4.67
CA PHE A 10 -28.60 -3.60 3.44
C PHE A 10 -27.43 -2.61 3.51
N PHE A 11 -27.14 -2.06 4.69
CA PHE A 11 -25.96 -1.21 4.92
C PHE A 11 -24.63 -1.98 4.91
N VAL A 12 -24.65 -3.28 5.19
CA VAL A 12 -23.45 -4.15 5.19
C VAL A 12 -23.11 -4.66 3.78
N ALA A 13 -23.92 -4.38 2.76
CA ALA A 13 -23.75 -4.89 1.39
C ALA A 13 -22.76 -4.11 0.50
N LEU A 14 -21.81 -3.36 1.06
CA LEU A 14 -20.80 -2.60 0.31
C LEU A 14 -19.37 -2.81 0.84
N THR A 15 -19.06 -3.97 1.40
CA THR A 15 -17.66 -4.34 1.60
C THR A 15 -17.19 -5.05 0.33
N SER A 16 -16.82 -4.28 -0.70
CA SER A 16 -16.02 -4.85 -1.78
C SER A 16 -14.76 -5.41 -1.13
N ALA A 17 -14.53 -6.71 -1.27
CA ALA A 17 -13.20 -7.29 -1.04
C ALA A 17 -12.29 -6.83 -2.19
N GLU A 18 -12.10 -5.53 -2.31
CA GLU A 18 -10.97 -4.99 -3.05
C GLU A 18 -9.74 -5.43 -2.27
N GLN A 19 -8.69 -5.91 -2.94
CA GLN A 19 -7.44 -6.31 -2.27
C GLN A 19 -6.99 -5.16 -1.38
N GLN A 20 -7.27 -5.24 -0.08
CA GLN A 20 -7.23 -4.09 0.81
C GLN A 20 -5.77 -3.85 1.15
N CYS A 21 -5.13 -2.96 0.41
CA CYS A 21 -3.81 -2.49 0.78
C CYS A 21 -3.88 -1.74 2.11
N GLY A 22 -2.74 -1.70 2.80
CA GLY A 22 -2.62 -1.00 4.08
C GLY A 22 -2.77 0.52 3.93
N PRO A 23 -2.70 1.26 5.05
CA PRO A 23 -2.59 2.70 5.02
C PRO A 23 -1.44 3.15 4.12
N ASP A 24 -1.68 4.19 3.33
CA ASP A 24 -0.70 4.79 2.42
C ASP A 24 -0.10 3.85 1.37
N GLU A 25 -0.80 2.75 1.09
CA GLU A 25 -0.50 1.82 0.02
C GLU A 25 -1.59 1.85 -1.06
N GLU A 26 -1.23 1.42 -2.26
CA GLU A 26 -2.12 1.22 -3.38
C GLU A 26 -1.78 -0.09 -4.11
N PHE A 27 -2.81 -0.78 -4.61
CA PHE A 27 -2.60 -1.99 -5.37
C PHE A 27 -2.15 -1.63 -6.79
N GLN A 28 -1.02 -2.18 -7.21
CA GLN A 28 -0.54 -2.07 -8.58
C GLN A 28 -0.47 -3.45 -9.22
N ARG A 29 -1.02 -3.60 -10.43
CA ARG A 29 -0.89 -4.82 -11.23
C ARG A 29 0.55 -5.07 -11.71
N CYS A 30 1.33 -4.00 -11.86
CA CYS A 30 2.75 -4.04 -12.18
C CYS A 30 3.48 -3.06 -11.25
N GLY A 31 3.72 -3.47 -10.00
CA GLY A 31 4.58 -2.76 -9.07
C GLY A 31 6.05 -3.14 -9.22
N SER A 32 6.93 -2.33 -8.66
CA SER A 32 8.37 -2.64 -8.57
C SER A 32 8.62 -3.77 -7.57
N ALA A 33 9.46 -4.75 -7.92
CA ALA A 33 9.98 -5.73 -6.97
C ALA A 33 10.93 -5.14 -5.92
N CYS A 34 11.37 -3.90 -6.14
CA CYS A 34 12.19 -3.12 -5.24
C CYS A 34 11.38 -1.92 -4.75
N PRO A 35 10.65 -2.02 -3.63
CA PRO A 35 9.94 -0.89 -3.07
C PRO A 35 10.93 0.19 -2.66
N LEU A 36 10.57 1.46 -2.81
CA LEU A 36 11.34 2.58 -2.27
C LEU A 36 11.33 2.52 -0.74
N THR A 37 12.51 2.58 -0.11
CA THR A 37 12.65 2.54 1.34
C THR A 37 13.14 3.87 1.89
N CYS A 38 12.91 4.14 3.18
CA CYS A 38 13.48 5.34 3.82
C CYS A 38 15.01 5.39 3.76
N GLU A 39 15.68 4.23 3.68
CA GLU A 39 17.13 4.18 3.45
C GLU A 39 17.52 4.73 2.08
N ASP A 40 16.71 4.44 1.06
CA ASP A 40 16.92 4.95 -0.30
C ASP A 40 16.65 6.47 -0.36
N VAL A 41 15.74 6.99 0.48
CA VAL A 41 15.47 8.43 0.64
C VAL A 41 16.64 9.14 1.32
N LYS A 42 17.19 8.57 2.40
CA LYS A 42 18.33 9.14 3.14
C LYS A 42 19.64 9.07 2.36
N ASN A 43 19.81 8.02 1.57
CA ASN A 43 21.01 7.74 0.80
C ASN A 43 20.68 7.64 -0.71
N PRO A 44 20.39 8.76 -1.39
CA PRO A 44 19.96 8.76 -2.80
C PRO A 44 21.02 8.21 -3.77
N ASN A 45 22.29 8.21 -3.37
CA ASN A 45 23.40 7.66 -4.16
C ASN A 45 23.62 6.15 -3.92
N ARG A 46 22.77 5.51 -3.12
CA ARG A 46 22.85 4.07 -2.86
C ARG A 46 22.57 3.32 -4.15
N ASN A 47 23.55 2.54 -4.60
CA ASN A 47 23.37 1.70 -5.79
C ASN A 47 22.52 0.47 -5.45
N LYS A 48 21.20 0.61 -5.60
CA LYS A 48 20.23 -0.46 -5.41
C LYS A 48 19.99 -1.17 -6.74
N VAL A 49 20.50 -2.39 -6.87
CA VAL A 49 20.27 -3.21 -8.05
C VAL A 49 18.86 -3.77 -8.00
N CYS A 50 18.07 -3.46 -9.03
CA CYS A 50 16.69 -3.89 -9.15
C CYS A 50 16.43 -4.49 -10.51
N THR A 51 15.76 -5.62 -10.52
CA THR A 51 15.33 -6.29 -11.73
C THR A 51 14.04 -5.64 -12.26
N ARG A 52 13.82 -5.70 -13.58
CA ARG A 52 12.75 -4.96 -14.28
C ARG A 52 11.40 -5.69 -14.33
N GLN A 53 11.21 -6.77 -13.57
CA GLN A 53 9.95 -7.50 -13.55
C GLN A 53 8.83 -6.69 -12.89
N CYS A 54 7.63 -6.86 -13.43
CA CYS A 54 6.38 -6.46 -12.80
C CYS A 54 6.01 -7.44 -11.68
N VAL A 55 5.79 -6.93 -10.47
CA VAL A 55 5.23 -7.73 -9.36
C VAL A 55 3.89 -7.13 -8.97
N PRO A 56 2.76 -7.85 -9.18
CA PRO A 56 1.46 -7.42 -8.69
C PRO A 56 1.45 -7.41 -7.16
N GLY A 57 0.96 -6.33 -6.54
CA GLY A 57 0.90 -6.22 -5.09
C GLY A 57 0.62 -4.80 -4.60
N CYS A 58 0.53 -4.66 -3.27
CA CYS A 58 0.44 -3.36 -2.62
C CYS A 58 1.82 -2.71 -2.57
N VAL A 59 1.88 -1.44 -2.98
CA VAL A 59 3.10 -0.62 -2.93
C VAL A 59 2.77 0.70 -2.23
N CYS A 60 3.79 1.36 -1.65
CA CYS A 60 3.59 2.70 -1.10
C CYS A 60 3.13 3.66 -2.19
N LYS A 61 2.13 4.49 -1.87
CA LYS A 61 1.66 5.57 -2.74
C LYS A 61 2.79 6.52 -3.10
N GLU A 62 2.58 7.28 -4.17
CA GLU A 62 3.49 8.36 -4.53
C GLU A 62 3.69 9.35 -3.35
N GLY A 63 4.95 9.72 -3.09
CA GLY A 63 5.31 10.57 -1.95
C GLY A 63 5.60 9.81 -0.64
N TYR A 64 5.39 8.48 -0.61
CA TYR A 64 5.67 7.63 0.55
C TYR A 64 6.85 6.69 0.30
N ALA A 65 7.43 6.18 1.38
CA ALA A 65 8.49 5.18 1.35
C ALA A 65 8.35 4.19 2.51
N LEU A 66 8.84 2.97 2.32
CA LEU A 66 8.76 1.90 3.31
C LEU A 66 9.81 2.13 4.42
N ASN A 67 9.37 2.24 5.67
CA ASN A 67 10.27 2.33 6.82
C ASN A 67 10.80 0.95 7.27
N ALA A 68 11.63 0.93 8.32
CA ALA A 68 12.19 -0.31 8.87
C ALA A 68 11.13 -1.26 9.44
N ALA A 69 9.99 -0.72 9.89
CA ALA A 69 8.84 -1.47 10.39
C ALA A 69 7.90 -1.98 9.27
N LYS A 70 8.28 -1.83 7.99
CA LYS A 70 7.48 -2.23 6.83
C LYS A 70 6.15 -1.48 6.71
N VAL A 71 6.13 -0.22 7.12
CA VAL A 71 4.99 0.68 6.98
C VAL A 71 5.36 1.82 6.03
N CYS A 72 4.45 2.18 5.13
CA CYS A 72 4.60 3.35 4.27
C CYS A 72 4.45 4.63 5.11
N VAL A 73 5.45 5.50 5.05
CA VAL A 73 5.44 6.81 5.72
C VAL A 73 5.75 7.89 4.69
N PRO A 74 5.31 9.15 4.90
CA PRO A 74 5.71 10.26 4.02
C PRO A 74 7.23 10.31 3.91
N LYS A 75 7.76 10.57 2.71
CA LYS A 75 9.22 10.70 2.49
C LYS A 75 9.86 11.76 3.41
N SER A 76 9.11 12.79 3.80
CA SER A 76 9.54 13.82 4.76
C SER A 76 9.67 13.32 6.20
N SER A 77 9.08 12.16 6.50
CA SER A 77 9.13 11.49 7.81
C SER A 77 10.05 10.28 7.79
N CYS A 78 10.76 10.06 6.69
CA CYS A 78 12.03 9.35 6.71
C CYS A 78 13.08 10.26 7.37
#